data_AF-A0A5P1F593-F1
#
_entry.id   AF-A0A5P1F593-F1
#
_cell.length_a   1.000
_cell.length_b   1.000
_cell.length_c   1.000
_cell.angle_alpha   90.00
_cell.angle_beta   90.00
_cell.angle_gamma   90.00
#
_symmetry.space_group_name_H-M   'P 1'
#
loop_
_entity.id
_entity.type
_entity.pdbx_description
1 polymer ?
#
loop_
_entity_poly.entity_id
_entity_poly.type
_entity_poly.pdbx_seq_one_letter_code
_entity_poly.pdbx_strand_id
1 'polypeptide(L)'
;MDSSVNRSRWRKRSQRNKPLLFSISLLFLLSLLLLLLLLLVSSKTLTSLIPFSPKTLAPKSKNPCETLALAGERFLWYAPHSGFSNQLSELRNAILISAILNRTLVVPPVLDHHAVALGSCPKFRVKGPAELRAAVWDHIMQLAEERRYVSMADIIDLSSITSSKVRIIDFRVFASLWCGLNMGNACFGSLCCAISGDGSLSTNSSPCRSLLSGSQA
;
A
#
# COMPACT_ATOMS: atom_id res chain seq x y z
N MET A 1 39.97 -55.92 -74.87
CA MET A 1 41.14 -55.35 -74.18
C MET A 1 40.63 -54.57 -73.00
N ASP A 2 41.18 -54.91 -71.84
CA ASP A 2 40.73 -54.59 -70.49
C ASP A 2 40.77 -53.12 -70.09
N SER A 3 40.15 -52.89 -68.92
CA SER A 3 40.38 -51.86 -67.90
C SER A 3 39.35 -50.71 -67.90
N SER A 4 38.77 -50.29 -66.77
CA SER A 4 38.76 -50.82 -65.40
C SER A 4 37.61 -50.15 -64.65
N VAL A 5 36.97 -50.90 -63.76
CA VAL A 5 35.91 -50.49 -62.83
C VAL A 5 36.46 -49.52 -61.78
N ASN A 6 35.72 -48.46 -61.42
CA ASN A 6 35.84 -47.93 -60.06
C ASN A 6 34.55 -47.39 -59.45
N ARG A 7 34.47 -47.58 -58.13
CA ARG A 7 33.27 -47.77 -57.31
C ARG A 7 32.64 -46.46 -56.80
N SER A 8 31.33 -46.56 -56.62
CA SER A 8 30.41 -45.81 -55.75
C SER A 8 31.01 -44.99 -54.59
N ARG A 9 30.44 -43.79 -54.38
CA ARG A 9 30.41 -43.14 -53.05
C ARG A 9 29.09 -42.41 -52.81
N TRP A 10 28.12 -43.15 -52.28
CA TRP A 10 26.97 -42.57 -51.58
C TRP A 10 27.47 -41.96 -50.27
N ARG A 11 27.39 -40.63 -50.13
CA ARG A 11 27.63 -39.93 -48.86
C ARG A 11 26.51 -40.28 -47.88
N LYS A 12 26.77 -41.16 -46.91
CA LYS A 12 25.92 -41.31 -45.72
C LYS A 12 25.91 -40.01 -44.92
N ARG A 13 24.73 -39.40 -44.75
CA ARG A 13 24.50 -38.36 -43.74
C ARG A 13 24.69 -39.00 -42.36
N SER A 14 25.71 -38.55 -41.63
CA SER A 14 25.94 -38.94 -40.24
C SER A 14 24.84 -38.37 -39.35
N GLN A 15 24.07 -39.25 -38.70
CA GLN A 15 23.17 -38.89 -37.61
C GLN A 15 24.02 -38.35 -36.46
N ARG A 16 24.04 -37.02 -36.32
CA ARG A 16 24.71 -36.35 -35.21
C ARG A 16 23.80 -36.45 -33.98
N ASN A 17 24.19 -37.32 -33.05
CA ASN A 17 23.57 -37.56 -31.75
C ASN A 17 23.23 -36.21 -31.05
N LYS A 18 21.96 -36.02 -30.65
CA LYS A 18 21.46 -34.85 -29.90
C LYS A 18 21.21 -35.07 -28.39
N PRO A 19 21.93 -35.93 -27.64
CA PRO A 19 21.59 -36.21 -26.24
C PRO A 19 21.88 -35.03 -25.29
N LEU A 20 22.85 -34.17 -25.64
CA LEU A 20 23.27 -33.05 -24.79
C LEU A 20 22.23 -31.92 -24.70
N LEU A 21 21.50 -31.62 -25.79
CA LEU A 21 20.49 -30.55 -25.80
C LEU A 21 19.24 -30.93 -24.99
N PHE A 22 18.88 -32.22 -24.99
CA PHE A 22 17.79 -32.73 -24.15
C PHE A 22 18.14 -32.67 -22.66
N SER A 23 19.40 -32.97 -22.30
CA SER A 23 19.87 -32.90 -20.91
C SER A 23 19.79 -31.48 -20.33
N ILE A 24 20.20 -30.47 -21.10
CA ILE A 24 20.14 -29.06 -20.67
C ILE A 24 18.69 -28.58 -20.51
N SER A 25 17.79 -28.96 -21.43
CA SER A 25 16.37 -28.62 -21.36
C SER A 25 15.70 -29.22 -20.11
N LEU A 26 16.03 -30.46 -19.78
CA LEU A 26 15.51 -31.14 -18.59
C LEU A 26 15.98 -30.48 -17.29
N LEU A 27 17.27 -30.10 -17.21
CA LEU A 27 17.82 -29.39 -16.05
C LEU A 27 17.18 -28.02 -15.84
N PHE A 28 16.90 -27.29 -16.93
CA PHE A 28 16.20 -26.00 -16.86
C PHE A 28 14.77 -26.17 -16.35
N LEU A 29 14.05 -27.20 -16.83
CA LEU A 29 12.68 -27.50 -16.37
C LEU A 29 12.64 -27.90 -14.89
N LEU A 30 13.60 -28.72 -14.42
CA LEU A 30 13.74 -29.10 -13.01
C LEU A 30 14.03 -27.89 -12.11
N SER A 31 14.88 -26.96 -12.58
CA SER A 31 15.17 -25.70 -11.87
C SER A 31 13.91 -24.82 -11.75
N LEU A 32 13.14 -24.70 -12.83
CA LEU A 32 11.88 -23.94 -12.83
C LEU A 32 10.84 -24.56 -11.89
N LEU A 33 10.73 -25.88 -11.86
CA LEU A 33 9.85 -26.62 -10.96
C LEU A 33 10.28 -26.44 -9.50
N LEU A 34 11.57 -26.48 -9.20
CA LEU A 34 12.11 -26.25 -7.86
C LEU A 34 11.83 -24.81 -7.39
N LEU A 35 12.00 -23.83 -8.27
CA LEU A 35 11.66 -22.43 -7.98
C LEU A 35 10.16 -22.26 -7.70
N LEU A 36 9.30 -22.90 -8.48
CA LEU A 36 7.84 -22.89 -8.26
C LEU A 36 7.49 -23.52 -6.90
N LEU A 37 8.11 -24.64 -6.55
CA LEU A 37 7.92 -25.30 -5.25
C LEU A 37 8.39 -24.42 -4.09
N LEU A 38 9.52 -23.73 -4.22
CA LEU A 38 10.03 -22.77 -3.24
C LEU A 38 9.07 -21.60 -3.05
N LEU A 39 8.50 -21.06 -4.13
CA LEU A 39 7.49 -20.00 -4.07
C LEU A 39 6.18 -20.48 -3.42
N LEU A 40 5.74 -21.70 -3.71
CA LEU A 40 4.56 -22.32 -3.08
C LEU A 40 4.79 -22.58 -1.58
N VAL A 41 5.96 -23.05 -1.18
CA VAL A 41 6.30 -23.30 0.23
C VAL A 41 6.43 -21.99 1.01
N SER A 42 7.09 -20.98 0.44
CA SER A 42 7.24 -19.65 1.07
C SER A 42 5.88 -18.99 1.35
N SER A 43 4.90 -19.19 0.47
CA SER A 43 3.53 -18.68 0.69
C SER A 43 2.82 -19.29 1.90
N LYS A 44 3.22 -20.51 2.32
CA LYS A 44 2.63 -21.23 3.46
C LYS A 44 3.43 -21.07 4.76
N THR A 45 4.72 -20.74 4.71
CA THR A 45 5.56 -20.60 5.92
C THR A 45 5.60 -19.18 6.48
N LEU A 46 5.39 -18.15 5.65
CA LEU A 46 5.31 -16.75 6.10
C LEU A 46 4.10 -16.46 7.01
N THR A 47 3.02 -17.23 6.89
CA THR A 47 1.83 -17.12 7.75
C THR A 47 2.02 -17.77 9.13
N SER A 48 3.01 -18.65 9.30
CA SER A 48 3.25 -19.41 10.54
C SER A 48 4.25 -18.75 11.49
N LEU A 49 5.01 -17.74 11.04
CA LEU A 49 6.07 -17.11 11.85
C LEU A 49 5.60 -15.89 12.65
N ILE A 50 4.32 -15.51 12.53
CA ILE A 50 3.75 -14.43 13.33
C ILE A 50 2.88 -15.04 14.43
N PRO A 51 3.32 -15.04 15.70
CA PRO A 51 2.49 -15.47 16.82
C PRO A 51 1.43 -14.40 17.10
N PHE A 52 0.38 -14.35 16.27
CA PHE A 52 -0.83 -13.60 16.61
C PHE A 52 -1.65 -14.44 17.58
N SER A 53 -1.42 -14.23 18.88
CA SER A 53 -2.39 -14.59 19.91
C SER A 53 -3.54 -13.58 19.87
N PRO A 54 -4.77 -13.95 19.50
CA PRO A 54 -5.92 -13.08 19.65
C PRO A 54 -6.25 -13.01 21.15
N LYS A 55 -5.63 -12.08 21.87
CA LYS A 55 -6.16 -11.67 23.17
C LYS A 55 -7.39 -10.82 22.91
N THR A 56 -8.56 -11.44 23.05
CA THR A 56 -9.86 -10.77 23.11
C THR A 56 -9.89 -9.91 24.37
N LEU A 57 -9.40 -8.67 24.27
CA LEU A 57 -9.58 -7.63 25.26
C LEU A 57 -10.74 -6.77 24.81
N ALA A 58 -11.84 -6.83 25.56
CA ALA A 58 -12.97 -5.91 25.40
C ALA A 58 -12.46 -4.46 25.38
N PRO A 59 -12.91 -3.60 24.44
CA PRO A 59 -12.38 -2.26 24.32
C PRO A 59 -12.99 -1.36 25.41
N LYS A 60 -12.23 -1.11 26.48
CA LYS A 60 -12.38 0.13 27.25
C LYS A 60 -11.66 1.23 26.48
N SER A 61 -12.28 1.77 25.42
CA SER A 61 -11.73 2.94 24.73
C SER A 61 -11.90 4.18 25.63
N LYS A 62 -10.79 4.82 25.99
CA LYS A 62 -10.73 6.09 26.72
C LYS A 62 -10.55 7.28 25.77
N ASN A 63 -10.65 7.08 24.46
CA ASN A 63 -10.39 8.13 23.48
C ASN A 63 -11.70 8.88 23.17
N PRO A 64 -11.80 10.19 23.44
CA PRO A 64 -13.04 10.98 23.21
C PRO A 64 -13.41 11.15 21.73
N CYS A 65 -12.67 10.52 20.83
CA CYS A 65 -12.68 10.70 19.38
C CYS A 65 -13.26 9.49 18.62
N GLU A 66 -13.22 8.31 19.22
CA GLU A 66 -13.58 7.07 18.54
C GLU A 66 -15.11 6.88 18.52
N THR A 67 -15.71 6.97 17.33
CA THR A 67 -17.12 6.56 17.15
C THR A 67 -17.24 5.04 17.27
N LEU A 68 -18.41 4.56 17.71
CA LEU A 68 -18.72 3.12 17.80
C LEU A 68 -18.46 2.37 16.47
N ALA A 69 -18.58 3.07 15.34
CA ALA A 69 -18.32 2.53 14.01
C ALA A 69 -16.86 2.13 13.77
N LEU A 70 -15.90 2.71 14.50
CA LEU A 70 -14.47 2.43 14.37
C LEU A 70 -13.90 1.71 15.61
N ALA A 71 -14.75 1.30 16.54
CA ALA A 71 -14.35 0.69 17.80
C ALA A 71 -13.54 -0.60 17.59
N GLY A 72 -12.31 -0.63 18.12
CA GLY A 72 -11.44 -1.82 18.07
C GLY A 72 -10.66 -1.97 16.76
N GLU A 73 -10.81 -1.02 15.85
CA GLU A 73 -10.05 -0.96 14.60
C GLU A 73 -8.61 -0.54 14.83
N ARG A 74 -7.71 -1.07 14.00
CA ARG A 74 -6.29 -0.67 13.98
C ARG A 74 -5.99 -0.05 12.64
N PHE A 75 -5.53 1.20 12.68
CA PHE A 75 -5.26 1.96 11.47
C PHE A 75 -3.76 1.97 11.14
N LEU A 76 -3.48 2.07 9.84
CA LEU A 76 -2.18 2.47 9.29
C LEU A 76 -2.38 3.80 8.56
N TRP A 77 -1.65 4.82 8.98
CA TRP A 77 -1.58 6.12 8.31
C TRP A 77 -0.11 6.45 8.06
N TYR A 78 0.16 7.18 6.98
CA TYR A 78 1.52 7.52 6.55
C TYR A 78 1.58 8.95 6.02
N ALA A 79 2.79 9.50 6.01
CA ALA A 79 3.10 10.81 5.44
C ALA A 79 3.40 10.66 3.93
N PRO A 80 2.60 11.27 3.03
CA PRO A 80 2.88 11.22 1.60
C PRO A 80 4.15 11.98 1.21
N HIS A 81 4.88 11.46 0.22
CA HIS A 81 6.03 12.10 -0.38
C HIS A 81 5.69 13.29 -1.26
N SER A 82 6.70 14.10 -1.55
CA SER A 82 6.60 15.14 -2.58
C SER A 82 6.43 14.51 -3.97
N GLY A 83 5.44 15.01 -4.72
CA GLY A 83 5.17 14.61 -6.11
C GLY A 83 4.27 13.37 -6.24
N PHE A 84 3.30 13.46 -7.16
CA PHE A 84 2.24 12.46 -7.31
C PHE A 84 2.76 11.04 -7.60
N SER A 85 3.78 10.89 -8.46
CA SER A 85 4.36 9.57 -8.77
C SER A 85 4.97 8.88 -7.55
N ASN A 86 5.55 9.66 -6.62
CA ASN A 86 6.10 9.11 -5.39
C ASN A 86 4.97 8.73 -4.42
N GLN A 87 3.95 9.58 -4.28
CA GLN A 87 2.76 9.30 -3.46
C GLN A 87 2.03 8.04 -3.94
N LEU A 88 1.95 7.81 -5.26
CA LEU A 88 1.39 6.59 -5.83
C LEU A 88 2.22 5.35 -5.50
N SER A 89 3.55 5.47 -5.57
CA SER A 89 4.46 4.38 -5.19
C SER A 89 4.34 4.04 -3.70
N GLU A 90 4.19 5.05 -2.85
CA GLU A 90 3.94 4.87 -1.42
C GLU A 90 2.57 4.26 -1.13
N LEU A 91 1.52 4.64 -1.85
CA LEU A 91 0.19 4.03 -1.73
C LEU A 91 0.27 2.52 -1.96
N ARG A 92 0.98 2.08 -3.01
CA ARG A 92 1.19 0.65 -3.29
C ARG A 92 1.87 -0.07 -2.13
N ASN A 93 2.91 0.54 -1.57
CA ASN A 93 3.60 0.00 -0.40
C ASN A 93 2.69 -0.02 0.83
N ALA A 94 1.92 1.04 1.07
CA ALA A 94 1.02 1.14 2.21
C ALA A 94 -0.11 0.10 2.13
N ILE A 95 -0.63 -0.21 0.94
CA ILE A 95 -1.58 -1.31 0.72
C ILE A 95 -0.96 -2.66 1.08
N LEU A 96 0.29 -2.91 0.65
CA LEU A 96 0.99 -4.15 1.02
C LEU A 96 1.22 -4.25 2.54
N ILE A 97 1.71 -3.19 3.16
CA ILE A 97 2.03 -3.16 4.58
C ILE A 97 0.77 -3.24 5.45
N SER A 98 -0.34 -2.59 5.05
CA SER A 98 -1.63 -2.71 5.75
C SER A 98 -2.18 -4.13 5.71
N ALA A 99 -2.02 -4.86 4.59
CA ALA A 99 -2.34 -6.27 4.49
C ALA A 99 -1.52 -7.11 5.48
N ILE A 100 -0.19 -6.91 5.50
CA ILE A 100 0.73 -7.64 6.38
C ILE A 100 0.40 -7.39 7.86
N LEU A 101 0.08 -6.14 8.22
CA LEU A 101 -0.20 -5.75 9.59
C LEU A 101 -1.64 -5.99 10.04
N ASN A 102 -2.52 -6.45 9.13
CA ASN A 102 -3.97 -6.52 9.32
C ASN A 102 -4.54 -5.20 9.89
N ARG A 103 -4.18 -4.08 9.25
CA ARG A 103 -4.62 -2.74 9.63
C ARG A 103 -5.49 -2.14 8.53
N THR A 104 -6.49 -1.37 8.91
CA THR A 104 -7.25 -0.54 7.97
C THR A 104 -6.35 0.59 7.50
N LEU A 105 -6.12 0.69 6.19
CA LEU A 105 -5.30 1.75 5.60
C LEU A 105 -6.11 3.05 5.53
N VAL A 106 -5.61 4.10 6.17
CA VAL A 106 -6.10 5.47 5.98
C VAL A 106 -5.37 6.06 4.78
N VAL A 107 -6.09 6.28 3.69
CA VAL A 107 -5.53 6.81 2.45
C VAL A 107 -5.52 8.35 2.53
N PRO A 108 -4.34 8.99 2.57
CA PRO A 108 -4.23 10.44 2.58
C PRO A 108 -4.66 11.05 1.23
N PRO A 109 -5.02 12.35 1.20
CA PRO A 109 -5.20 13.06 -0.05
C PRO A 109 -3.89 13.21 -0.81
N VAL A 110 -3.99 13.67 -2.05
CA VAL A 110 -2.83 14.12 -2.81
C VAL A 110 -2.31 15.42 -2.22
N LEU A 111 -1.02 15.45 -1.86
CA LEU A 111 -0.36 16.67 -1.35
C LEU A 111 0.33 17.44 -2.47
N ASP A 112 0.45 18.75 -2.29
CA ASP A 112 1.20 19.61 -3.20
C ASP A 112 2.67 19.17 -3.32
N HIS A 113 3.28 19.46 -4.46
CA HIS A 113 4.70 19.22 -4.64
C HIS A 113 5.50 20.05 -3.63
N HIS A 114 6.34 19.39 -2.83
CA HIS A 114 7.10 19.98 -1.73
C HIS A 114 6.28 20.51 -0.54
N ALA A 115 5.01 20.14 -0.40
CA ALA A 115 4.22 20.45 0.79
C ALA A 115 4.92 20.07 2.10
N VAL A 116 5.59 18.91 2.08
CA VAL A 116 6.37 18.41 3.21
C VAL A 116 7.72 17.91 2.70
N ALA A 117 8.80 18.40 3.32
CA ALA A 117 10.15 17.97 3.01
C ALA A 117 10.42 16.61 3.67
N LEU A 118 10.51 15.56 2.86
CA LEU A 118 10.93 14.22 3.28
C LEU A 118 12.39 13.97 2.87
N GLY A 119 13.09 13.22 3.72
CA GLY A 119 14.46 12.74 3.43
C GLY A 119 15.58 13.69 3.83
N SER A 120 16.80 13.16 3.83
CA SER A 120 18.02 13.85 4.25
C SER A 120 18.62 14.64 3.08
N CYS A 121 18.22 15.89 2.91
CA CYS A 121 19.03 16.83 2.12
C CYS A 121 20.06 17.47 3.05
N PRO A 122 21.36 17.53 2.68
CA PRO A 122 22.38 18.23 3.47
C PRO A 122 22.06 19.70 3.76
N LYS A 123 21.12 20.29 3.01
CA LYS A 123 20.66 21.69 3.10
C LYS A 123 19.50 21.91 4.08
N PHE A 124 18.79 20.86 4.52
CA PHE A 124 17.63 21.00 5.41
C PHE A 124 17.63 19.89 6.46
N ARG A 125 17.49 20.29 7.73
CA ARG A 125 17.29 19.33 8.82
C ARG A 125 15.95 18.64 8.64
N VAL A 126 15.97 17.32 8.52
CA VAL A 126 14.75 16.51 8.45
C VAL A 126 13.97 16.72 9.74
N LYS A 127 12.69 17.06 9.62
CA LYS A 127 11.78 17.21 10.77
C LYS A 127 11.70 15.90 11.56
N GLY A 128 11.50 16.00 12.87
CA GLY A 128 11.23 14.82 13.69
C GLY A 128 9.96 14.09 13.24
N PRO A 129 9.79 12.79 13.53
CA PRO A 129 8.60 12.04 13.08
C PRO A 129 7.26 12.63 13.53
N ALA A 130 7.19 13.24 14.72
CA ALA A 130 5.99 13.91 15.21
C ALA A 130 5.71 15.22 14.45
N GLU A 131 6.74 16.06 14.30
CA GLU A 131 6.67 17.30 13.52
C GLU A 131 6.30 17.05 12.06
N LEU A 132 6.78 15.94 11.50
CA LEU A 132 6.48 15.54 10.14
C LEU A 132 5.00 15.18 9.98
N ARG A 133 4.47 14.32 10.85
CA ARG A 133 3.05 13.95 10.86
C ARG A 133 2.15 15.18 11.11
N ALA A 134 2.59 16.07 11.99
CA ALA A 134 1.91 17.34 12.25
C ALA A 134 1.89 18.25 11.01
N ALA A 135 3.01 18.38 10.29
CA ALA A 135 3.08 19.17 9.06
C ALA A 135 2.19 18.59 7.94
N VAL A 136 2.13 17.27 7.81
CA VAL A 136 1.21 16.60 6.88
C VAL A 136 -0.24 16.91 7.26
N TRP A 137 -0.60 16.76 8.53
CA TRP A 137 -1.94 17.08 9.03
C TRP A 137 -2.32 18.53 8.69
N ASP A 138 -1.45 19.48 9.02
CA ASP A 138 -1.68 20.91 8.80
C ASP A 138 -1.94 21.21 7.33
N HIS A 139 -1.14 20.63 6.43
CA HIS A 139 -1.33 20.82 5.01
C HIS A 139 -2.62 20.19 4.49
N ILE A 140 -3.03 19.03 5.01
CA ILE A 140 -4.31 18.42 4.64
C ILE A 140 -5.50 19.32 5.05
N MET A 141 -5.45 19.89 6.26
CA MET A 141 -6.50 20.81 6.72
C MET A 141 -6.52 22.08 5.87
N GLN A 142 -5.35 22.62 5.51
CA GLN A 142 -5.25 23.75 4.58
C GLN A 142 -5.88 23.43 3.21
N LEU A 143 -5.58 22.26 2.62
CA LEU A 143 -6.19 21.84 1.36
C LEU A 143 -7.72 21.74 1.46
N ALA A 144 -8.25 21.26 2.57
CA ALA A 144 -9.69 21.19 2.81
C ALA A 144 -10.31 22.59 2.94
N GLU A 145 -9.67 23.50 3.67
CA GLU A 145 -10.13 24.88 3.83
C GLU A 145 -10.13 25.66 2.50
N GLU A 146 -9.06 25.52 1.72
CA GLU A 146 -8.88 26.15 0.41
C GLU A 146 -9.71 25.49 -0.71
N ARG A 147 -10.49 24.43 -0.42
CA ARG A 147 -11.24 23.64 -1.40
C ARG A 147 -10.35 23.05 -2.51
N ARG A 148 -9.11 22.72 -2.15
CA ARG A 148 -8.09 22.09 -3.00
C ARG A 148 -7.83 20.63 -2.65
N TYR A 149 -8.54 20.09 -1.67
CA TYR A 149 -8.44 18.69 -1.28
C TYR A 149 -8.86 17.79 -2.44
N VAL A 150 -7.95 16.90 -2.85
CA VAL A 150 -8.24 15.85 -3.84
C VAL A 150 -7.93 14.51 -3.19
N SER A 151 -8.95 13.64 -3.08
CA SER A 151 -8.72 12.29 -2.59
C SER A 151 -7.95 11.48 -3.62
N MET A 152 -7.02 10.65 -3.15
CA MET A 152 -6.38 9.63 -3.98
C MET A 152 -7.42 8.65 -4.56
N ALA A 153 -8.50 8.38 -3.82
CA ALA A 153 -9.59 7.50 -4.26
C ALA A 153 -10.50 8.14 -5.34
N ASP A 154 -10.43 9.46 -5.52
CA ASP A 154 -11.15 10.16 -6.60
C ASP A 154 -10.38 10.05 -7.94
N ILE A 155 -9.07 9.75 -7.88
CA ILE A 155 -8.19 9.59 -9.06
C ILE A 155 -7.99 8.12 -9.41
N ILE A 156 -7.87 7.27 -8.40
CA ILE A 156 -7.51 5.85 -8.54
C ILE A 156 -8.66 5.00 -8.04
N ASP A 157 -9.14 4.09 -8.88
CA ASP A 157 -10.13 3.11 -8.48
C ASP A 157 -9.52 2.07 -7.52
N LEU A 158 -9.83 2.23 -6.23
CA LEU A 158 -9.40 1.32 -5.17
C LEU A 158 -10.41 0.19 -4.90
N SER A 159 -11.57 0.18 -5.56
CA SER A 159 -12.64 -0.80 -5.30
C SER A 159 -12.17 -2.23 -5.53
N SER A 160 -11.38 -2.45 -6.60
CA SER A 160 -10.80 -3.75 -6.95
C SER A 160 -9.87 -4.34 -5.88
N ILE A 161 -9.28 -3.50 -5.02
CA ILE A 161 -8.33 -3.89 -3.98
C ILE A 161 -9.07 -4.25 -2.69
N THR A 162 -10.19 -3.58 -2.42
CA THR A 162 -11.00 -3.78 -1.21
C THR A 162 -11.72 -5.13 -1.15
N SER A 163 -11.81 -5.85 -2.27
CA SER A 163 -12.66 -7.03 -2.42
C SER A 163 -12.19 -8.31 -1.70
N SER A 164 -11.03 -8.35 -1.02
CA SER A 164 -10.73 -9.50 -0.10
C SER A 164 -9.54 -9.38 0.86
N LYS A 165 -8.62 -8.41 0.74
CA LYS A 165 -7.36 -8.45 1.52
C LYS A 165 -7.01 -7.22 2.35
N VAL A 166 -7.51 -6.05 1.97
CA VAL A 166 -7.15 -4.79 2.63
C VAL A 166 -8.39 -3.95 2.82
N ARG A 167 -8.61 -3.49 4.05
CA ARG A 167 -9.64 -2.50 4.36
C ARG A 167 -9.03 -1.12 4.19
N ILE A 168 -9.77 -0.25 3.53
CA ILE A 168 -9.33 1.09 3.16
C ILE A 168 -10.39 2.08 3.60
N ILE A 169 -9.95 3.20 4.15
CA ILE A 169 -10.78 4.35 4.47
C ILE A 169 -10.11 5.61 3.94
N ASP A 170 -10.88 6.45 3.24
CA ASP A 170 -10.40 7.78 2.82
C ASP A 170 -10.15 8.65 4.06
N PHE A 171 -9.06 9.41 4.08
CA PHE A 171 -8.73 10.29 5.17
C PHE A 171 -9.87 11.24 5.55
N ARG A 172 -10.66 11.77 4.60
CA ARG A 172 -11.78 12.68 4.94
C ARG A 172 -12.89 11.97 5.72
N VAL A 173 -13.17 10.71 5.37
CA VAL A 173 -14.14 9.86 6.08
C VAL A 173 -13.58 9.52 7.46
N PHE A 174 -12.32 9.11 7.52
CA PHE A 174 -11.64 8.80 8.77
C PHE A 174 -11.62 10.01 9.72
N ALA A 175 -11.22 11.19 9.25
CA ALA A 175 -11.16 12.41 10.06
C ALA A 175 -12.54 12.83 10.59
N SER A 176 -13.59 12.65 9.81
CA SER A 176 -14.96 12.92 10.30
C SER A 176 -15.42 11.90 11.34
N LEU A 177 -15.20 10.60 11.11
CA LEU A 177 -15.66 9.54 12.01
C LEU A 177 -14.81 9.39 13.27
N TRP A 178 -13.50 9.60 13.15
CA TRP A 178 -12.53 9.45 14.23
C TRP A 178 -12.25 10.75 14.96
N CYS A 179 -12.51 11.92 14.35
CA CYS A 179 -12.22 13.22 14.96
C CYS A 179 -13.40 14.17 15.01
N GLY A 180 -14.58 13.77 14.53
CA GLY A 180 -15.76 14.62 14.53
C GLY A 180 -15.56 15.89 13.72
N LEU A 181 -14.65 15.89 12.73
CA LEU A 181 -14.31 17.07 11.94
C LEU A 181 -15.26 17.27 10.77
N ASN A 182 -15.64 18.52 10.54
CA ASN A 182 -16.41 18.86 9.35
C ASN A 182 -15.53 18.84 8.10
N MET A 183 -15.64 17.76 7.32
CA MET A 183 -14.93 17.59 6.05
C MET A 183 -15.78 17.96 4.82
N GLY A 184 -16.84 18.76 5.00
CA GLY A 184 -17.77 19.12 3.91
C GLY A 184 -17.10 19.82 2.73
N ASN A 185 -16.04 20.60 2.96
CA ASN A 185 -15.27 21.26 1.90
C ASN A 185 -14.32 20.32 1.14
N ALA A 186 -14.09 19.11 1.65
CA ALA A 186 -13.20 18.09 1.07
C ALA A 186 -13.97 16.92 0.42
N CYS A 187 -15.30 16.94 0.50
CA CYS A 187 -16.18 15.91 -0.03
C CYS A 187 -17.03 16.49 -1.17
N PHE A 188 -17.44 15.63 -2.11
CA PHE A 188 -18.42 15.97 -3.14
C PHE A 188 -19.49 14.86 -3.26
N GLY A 189 -20.72 15.23 -3.62
CA GLY A 189 -21.79 14.28 -3.92
C GLY A 189 -22.38 13.55 -2.71
N SER A 190 -22.90 12.34 -2.94
CA SER A 190 -23.61 11.53 -1.93
C SER A 190 -22.74 11.12 -0.73
N LEU A 191 -21.40 11.09 -0.92
CA LEU A 191 -20.45 10.84 0.15
C LEU A 191 -20.50 11.95 1.23
N CYS A 192 -20.72 13.21 0.86
CA CYS A 192 -20.93 14.31 1.83
C CYS A 192 -22.15 14.07 2.69
N CYS A 193 -23.27 13.67 2.08
CA CYS A 193 -24.55 13.54 2.76
C CYS A 193 -24.51 12.48 3.87
N ALA A 194 -23.69 11.43 3.71
CA ALA A 194 -23.49 10.40 4.73
C ALA A 194 -22.57 10.83 5.88
N ILE A 195 -21.66 11.78 5.63
CA ILE A 195 -20.65 12.26 6.59
C ILE A 195 -21.17 13.48 7.38
N SER A 196 -22.05 14.27 6.78
CA SER A 196 -22.62 15.49 7.35
C SER A 196 -23.89 15.27 8.20
N GLY A 197 -24.16 14.04 8.65
CA GLY A 197 -25.36 13.72 9.42
C GLY A 197 -25.38 14.39 10.80
N ASP A 198 -26.22 15.44 10.94
CA ASP A 198 -26.89 16.06 12.11
C ASP A 198 -26.15 16.25 13.46
N GLY A 199 -24.87 15.90 13.56
CA GLY A 199 -24.02 16.16 14.71
C GLY A 199 -23.29 17.49 14.58
N SER A 200 -23.07 18.16 15.72
CA SER A 200 -22.18 19.32 15.86
C SER A 200 -20.74 18.94 15.49
N LEU A 201 -20.42 18.88 14.20
CA LEU A 201 -19.08 18.65 13.70
C LEU A 201 -18.18 19.82 14.11
N SER A 202 -17.06 19.50 14.72
CA SER A 202 -16.11 20.46 15.26
C SER A 202 -15.24 21.04 14.14
N THR A 203 -14.96 22.34 14.21
CA THR A 203 -13.87 22.98 13.46
C THR A 203 -12.53 22.89 14.19
N ASN A 204 -12.53 22.52 15.48
CA ASN A 204 -11.33 22.37 16.27
C ASN A 204 -10.63 21.04 15.97
N SER A 205 -9.58 21.10 15.16
CA SER A 205 -8.75 19.98 14.74
C SER A 205 -7.57 19.67 15.68
N SER A 206 -7.32 20.51 16.70
CA SER A 206 -6.11 20.40 17.54
C SER A 206 -5.96 19.08 18.31
N PRO A 207 -7.00 18.48 18.92
CA PRO A 207 -6.82 17.23 19.66
C PRO A 207 -6.47 16.07 18.73
N CYS A 208 -7.11 16.03 17.56
CA CYS A 208 -6.87 15.03 16.53
C CYS A 208 -5.47 15.15 15.92
N ARG A 209 -5.05 16.39 15.62
CA ARG A 209 -3.69 16.70 15.19
C ARG A 209 -2.67 16.16 16.18
N SER A 210 -2.88 16.41 17.47
CA SER A 210 -1.95 15.96 18.51
C SER A 210 -1.88 14.44 18.65
N LEU A 211 -3.02 13.76 18.58
CA LEU A 211 -3.11 12.31 18.63
C LEU A 211 -2.39 11.66 17.43
N LEU A 212 -2.70 12.11 16.21
CA LEU A 212 -2.15 11.56 14.97
C LEU A 212 -0.66 11.90 14.80
N SER A 213 -0.23 13.07 15.25
CA SER A 213 1.20 13.44 15.30
C SER A 213 1.97 12.75 16.41
N GLY A 214 1.29 12.09 17.37
CA GLY A 214 1.94 11.47 18.53
C GLY A 214 2.66 12.48 19.42
N SER A 215 2.19 13.73 19.45
CA SER A 215 2.72 14.77 20.35
C SER A 215 2.12 14.70 21.77
N GLN A 216 1.15 13.79 21.99
CA GLN A 216 0.55 13.48 23.28
C GLN A 216 1.02 12.13 23.89
N ALA A 217 2.01 11.47 23.27
CA ALA A 217 2.51 10.16 23.71
C ALA A 217 3.69 10.28 24.69
#